data_AF-A0A713UNF5-F1
#
_entry.id   AF-A0A713UNF5-F1
#
_cell.length_a   1.000
_cell.length_b   1.000
_cell.length_c   1.000
_cell.angle_alpha   90.00
_cell.angle_beta   90.00
_cell.angle_gamma   90.00
#
_symmetry.space_group_name_H-M   'P 1'
#
loop_
_entity.id
_entity.type
_entity.pdbx_description
1 polymer ?
#
loop_
_entity_poly.entity_id
_entity_poly.type
_entity_poly.pdbx_seq_one_letter_code
_entity_poly.pdbx_strand_id
1 'polypeptide(L)'
;MNDVTVVTSVTYPSPESLALVADVQYHEPYLSAALNRKFRGIVDPGFYAGFLPKPGGGMNLLITSVDGDKTAGAASVDIGEFYQVTIQHRKDISLALNAGKKYAIVLKGRYLLGEDTYQVNTASHIHAAEFVARTYTDSYQLGDGELLVCTVNIPAGVSTITQEMIDTSERINRT
;
A
#
# COMPACT_ATOMS: atom_id res chain seq x y z
N MET A 1 -7.06 -26.76 -39.48
CA MET A 1 -7.48 -25.87 -38.37
C MET A 1 -6.19 -25.27 -37.85
N ASN A 2 -5.89 -24.02 -38.20
CA ASN A 2 -4.64 -23.39 -37.78
C ASN A 2 -4.81 -22.94 -36.34
N ASP A 3 -4.00 -23.50 -35.43
CA ASP A 3 -3.85 -22.97 -34.09
C ASP A 3 -3.25 -21.58 -34.18
N VAL A 4 -4.10 -20.58 -33.98
CA VAL A 4 -3.66 -19.20 -33.75
C VAL A 4 -3.27 -19.12 -32.28
N THR A 5 -2.00 -19.37 -31.99
CA THR A 5 -1.44 -18.99 -30.69
C THR A 5 -1.39 -17.48 -30.64
N VAL A 6 -2.40 -16.85 -30.05
CA VAL A 6 -2.36 -15.43 -29.69
C VAL A 6 -1.31 -15.31 -28.58
N VAL A 7 -0.09 -14.95 -28.94
CA VAL A 7 0.92 -14.53 -27.98
C VAL A 7 0.48 -13.15 -27.49
N THR A 8 -0.33 -13.12 -26.44
CA THR A 8 -0.55 -11.87 -25.69
C THR A 8 0.76 -11.55 -24.99
N SER A 9 1.55 -10.64 -25.56
CA SER A 9 2.77 -10.15 -24.93
C SER A 9 2.39 -9.39 -23.67
N VAL A 10 2.54 -10.02 -22.50
CA VAL A 10 2.41 -9.34 -21.21
C VAL A 10 3.53 -8.32 -21.10
N THR A 11 3.17 -7.06 -20.87
CA THR A 11 4.12 -5.97 -20.68
C THR A 11 4.16 -5.63 -19.20
N TYR A 12 5.37 -5.58 -18.64
CA TYR A 12 5.60 -5.26 -17.24
C TYR A 12 5.98 -3.76 -17.11
N PRO A 13 5.53 -3.05 -16.05
CA PRO A 13 6.02 -1.70 -15.79
C PRO A 13 7.49 -1.75 -15.40
N SER A 14 8.22 -0.65 -15.64
CA SER A 14 9.58 -0.53 -15.13
C SER A 14 9.55 -0.59 -13.59
N PRO A 15 10.30 -1.50 -12.93
CA PRO A 15 10.28 -1.63 -11.47
C PRO A 15 10.66 -0.34 -10.72
N GLU A 16 11.43 0.54 -11.37
CA GLU A 16 11.86 1.84 -10.82
C GLU A 16 10.76 2.92 -10.91
N SER A 17 9.74 2.71 -11.74
CA SER A 17 8.63 3.65 -11.90
C SER A 17 7.55 3.51 -10.82
N LEU A 18 7.56 2.39 -10.09
CA LEU A 18 6.56 2.07 -9.08
C LEU A 18 6.94 2.64 -7.71
N ALA A 19 6.08 3.48 -7.16
CA ALA A 19 6.25 4.02 -5.81
C ALA A 19 5.97 2.99 -4.72
N LEU A 20 4.98 2.11 -4.94
CA LEU A 20 4.68 0.96 -4.10
C LEU A 20 4.85 -0.34 -4.89
N VAL A 21 5.47 -1.33 -4.26
CA VAL A 21 5.72 -2.64 -4.84
C VAL A 21 5.29 -3.70 -3.83
N ALA A 22 4.26 -4.48 -4.17
CA ALA A 22 3.95 -5.71 -3.45
C ALA A 22 4.86 -6.83 -3.96
N ASP A 23 5.58 -7.48 -3.05
CA ASP A 23 6.45 -8.60 -3.38
C ASP A 23 5.61 -9.83 -3.80
N VAL A 24 6.08 -10.54 -4.83
CA VAL A 24 5.56 -11.84 -5.29
C VAL A 24 4.09 -11.82 -5.73
N GLN A 25 3.87 -11.38 -6.97
CA GLN A 25 2.54 -11.22 -7.58
C GLN A 25 2.32 -12.13 -8.82
N TYR A 26 3.31 -12.92 -9.22
CA TYR A 26 3.30 -13.59 -10.52
C TYR A 26 2.44 -14.86 -10.58
N HIS A 27 1.89 -15.12 -11.77
CA HIS A 27 1.03 -16.21 -12.29
C HIS A 27 1.42 -17.67 -11.97
N GLU A 28 2.33 -17.91 -11.05
CA GLU A 28 2.72 -19.26 -10.68
C GLU A 28 2.09 -19.67 -9.34
N PRO A 29 1.13 -20.63 -9.34
CA PRO A 29 0.38 -20.99 -8.15
C PRO A 29 1.21 -21.68 -7.07
N TYR A 30 2.36 -22.24 -7.43
CA TYR A 30 3.17 -23.01 -6.50
C TYR A 30 4.21 -22.16 -5.78
N LEU A 31 4.99 -21.36 -6.52
CA LEU A 31 6.06 -20.57 -5.92
C LEU A 31 5.52 -19.33 -5.21
N SER A 32 4.64 -18.56 -5.87
CA SER A 32 4.16 -17.29 -5.33
C SER A 32 3.33 -17.49 -4.06
N ALA A 33 2.38 -18.42 -4.12
CA ALA A 33 1.52 -18.75 -3.00
C ALA A 33 2.28 -19.41 -1.85
N ALA A 34 3.31 -20.24 -2.12
CA ALA A 34 4.11 -20.82 -1.06
C ALA A 34 4.97 -19.76 -0.35
N LEU A 35 5.56 -18.83 -1.09
CA LEU A 35 6.38 -17.76 -0.53
C LEU A 35 5.55 -16.77 0.29
N ASN A 36 4.38 -16.34 -0.21
CA ASN A 36 3.45 -15.47 0.53
C ASN A 36 2.82 -16.17 1.75
N ARG A 37 2.74 -17.51 1.76
CA ARG A 37 2.36 -18.27 2.97
C ARG A 37 3.50 -18.46 3.95
N LYS A 38 4.75 -18.44 3.51
CA LYS A 38 5.90 -18.82 4.35
C LYS A 38 6.13 -17.87 5.52
N PHE A 39 5.80 -16.60 5.35
CA PHE A 39 5.93 -15.60 6.41
C PHE A 39 4.68 -15.49 7.30
N ARG A 40 3.53 -15.99 6.83
CA ARG A 40 2.29 -16.03 7.60
C ARG A 40 2.49 -16.76 8.93
N GLY A 41 2.20 -16.08 10.03
CA GLY A 41 2.39 -16.61 11.39
C GLY A 41 3.84 -16.62 11.90
N ILE A 42 4.79 -16.10 11.11
CA ILE A 42 6.19 -15.88 11.51
C ILE A 42 6.46 -14.38 11.64
N VAL A 43 6.04 -13.60 10.64
CA VAL A 43 6.18 -12.14 10.60
C VAL A 43 4.82 -11.55 10.95
N ASP A 44 4.79 -10.63 11.91
CA ASP A 44 3.57 -9.93 12.26
C ASP A 44 3.22 -8.85 11.21
N PRO A 45 1.93 -8.61 10.93
CA PRO A 45 1.54 -7.48 10.10
C PRO A 45 1.90 -6.15 10.77
N GLY A 46 2.33 -5.18 9.96
CA GLY A 46 2.71 -3.83 10.40
C GLY A 46 3.83 -3.20 9.57
N PHE A 47 4.29 -2.04 10.01
CA PHE A 47 5.34 -1.26 9.34
C PHE A 47 6.71 -1.49 9.99
N TYR A 48 7.69 -1.90 9.19
CA TYR A 48 9.06 -2.19 9.62
C TYR A 48 10.03 -1.04 9.28
N ALA A 49 9.67 -0.18 8.32
CA ALA A 49 10.47 0.97 7.88
C ALA A 49 9.62 1.95 7.07
N GLY A 50 9.93 3.25 7.10
CA GLY A 50 9.32 4.22 6.18
C GLY A 50 7.83 4.46 6.45
N PHE A 51 7.08 4.83 5.40
CA PHE A 51 5.63 5.12 5.45
C PHE A 51 5.26 6.22 6.44
N LEU A 52 6.16 7.17 6.68
CA LEU A 52 5.92 8.23 7.64
C LEU A 52 5.11 9.36 7.00
N PRO A 53 3.93 9.70 7.54
CA PRO A 53 3.13 10.80 7.04
C PRO A 53 3.71 12.14 7.51
N LYS A 54 3.74 13.11 6.61
CA LYS A 54 4.19 14.49 6.83
C LYS A 54 3.32 15.46 6.02
N PRO A 55 3.22 16.73 6.42
CA PRO A 55 2.65 17.76 5.57
C PRO A 55 3.37 17.84 4.22
N GLY A 56 2.65 17.70 3.12
CA GLY A 56 3.17 17.80 1.75
C GLY A 56 3.08 19.20 1.14
N GLY A 57 2.57 20.17 1.90
CA GLY A 57 2.26 21.52 1.43
C GLY A 57 0.83 21.66 0.89
N GLY A 58 0.17 22.75 1.25
CA GLY A 58 -1.27 22.94 0.97
C GLY A 58 -2.09 21.78 1.55
N MET A 59 -3.10 21.34 0.79
CA MET A 59 -4.01 20.25 1.18
C MET A 59 -3.47 18.84 0.88
N ASN A 60 -2.15 18.68 0.78
CA ASN A 60 -1.52 17.41 0.47
C ASN A 60 -0.88 16.79 1.70
N LEU A 61 -1.13 15.50 1.89
CA LEU A 61 -0.41 14.65 2.82
C LEU A 61 0.70 13.93 2.05
N LEU A 62 1.95 14.13 2.48
CA LEU A 62 3.09 13.40 1.93
C LEU A 62 3.36 12.17 2.78
N ILE A 63 3.44 10.99 2.17
CA ILE A 63 3.93 9.79 2.83
C ILE A 63 5.33 9.54 2.31
N THR A 64 6.32 9.51 3.22
CA THR A 64 7.72 9.35 2.83
C THR A 64 8.11 7.88 2.70
N SER A 65 8.89 7.56 1.67
CA SER A 65 9.47 6.23 1.45
C SER A 65 10.64 5.96 2.39
N VAL A 66 11.47 6.97 2.65
CA VAL A 66 12.70 6.83 3.43
C VAL A 66 12.46 7.08 4.92
N ASP A 67 13.13 6.28 5.75
CA ASP A 67 13.27 6.47 7.19
C ASP A 67 14.73 6.26 7.60
N GLY A 68 15.43 7.35 7.88
CA GLY A 68 16.86 7.33 8.24
C GLY A 68 17.75 6.73 7.14
N ASP A 69 18.54 5.72 7.51
CA ASP A 69 19.54 5.06 6.65
C ASP A 69 18.94 3.98 5.72
N LYS A 70 17.64 3.71 5.82
CA LYS A 70 16.98 2.66 5.03
C LYS A 70 16.67 3.15 3.62
N THR A 71 16.92 2.31 2.62
CA THR A 71 16.76 2.65 1.20
C THR A 71 15.30 2.68 0.72
N ALA A 72 14.39 2.03 1.45
CA ALA A 72 12.96 1.99 1.16
C ALA A 72 12.14 1.68 2.41
N GLY A 73 10.87 2.05 2.40
CA GLY A 73 9.91 1.65 3.41
C GLY A 73 9.50 0.19 3.20
N ALA A 74 9.17 -0.50 4.28
CA ALA A 74 8.73 -1.90 4.26
C ALA A 74 7.56 -2.10 5.22
N ALA A 75 6.51 -2.73 4.72
CA ALA A 75 5.35 -3.14 5.49
C ALA A 75 4.99 -4.60 5.18
N SER A 76 4.48 -5.33 6.16
CA SER A 76 3.93 -6.68 5.98
C SER A 76 2.43 -6.64 6.18
N VAL A 77 1.68 -7.16 5.22
CA VAL A 77 0.22 -7.10 5.18
C VAL A 77 -0.35 -8.50 5.06
N ASP A 78 -1.28 -8.84 5.95
CA ASP A 78 -2.03 -10.09 5.86
C ASP A 78 -3.17 -9.96 4.86
N ILE A 79 -3.33 -10.95 3.99
CA ILE A 79 -4.36 -10.99 2.94
C ILE A 79 -5.10 -12.33 3.04
N GLY A 80 -6.37 -12.24 3.38
CA GLY A 80 -7.23 -13.37 3.69
C GLY A 80 -6.67 -14.20 4.84
N GLU A 81 -7.00 -15.49 4.82
CA GLU A 81 -6.63 -16.39 5.92
C GLU A 81 -5.16 -16.81 5.84
N PHE A 82 -4.63 -17.04 4.64
CA PHE A 82 -3.38 -17.77 4.45
C PHE A 82 -2.20 -16.93 3.97
N TYR A 83 -2.43 -15.79 3.34
CA TYR A 83 -1.36 -15.07 2.66
C TYR A 83 -0.87 -13.88 3.48
N GLN A 84 0.41 -13.59 3.30
CA GLN A 84 1.04 -12.38 3.78
C GLN A 84 1.94 -11.83 2.67
N VAL A 85 1.87 -10.53 2.45
CA VAL A 85 2.58 -9.85 1.38
C VAL A 85 3.37 -8.69 1.94
N THR A 86 4.65 -8.63 1.55
CA THR A 86 5.51 -7.48 1.84
C THR A 86 5.24 -6.39 0.81
N ILE A 87 5.06 -5.15 1.28
CA ILE A 87 4.95 -3.97 0.44
C ILE A 87 6.16 -3.07 0.69
N GLN A 88 6.89 -2.77 -0.40
CA GLN A 88 7.97 -1.82 -0.41
C GLN A 88 7.49 -0.45 -0.87
N HIS A 89 7.84 0.59 -0.12
CA HIS A 89 7.64 1.98 -0.50
C HIS A 89 8.95 2.56 -0.99
N ARG A 90 9.08 2.75 -2.29
CA ARG A 90 10.32 3.14 -2.97
C ARG A 90 10.41 4.64 -3.24
N LYS A 91 9.27 5.30 -3.40
CA LYS A 91 9.19 6.73 -3.71
C LYS A 91 8.04 7.38 -2.96
N ASP A 92 8.28 8.59 -2.44
CA ASP A 92 7.26 9.38 -1.76
C ASP A 92 5.98 9.54 -2.59
N ILE A 93 4.83 9.47 -1.89
CA ILE A 93 3.50 9.65 -2.47
C ILE A 93 2.81 10.84 -1.81
N SER A 94 2.24 11.71 -2.63
CA SER A 94 1.42 12.83 -2.19
C SER A 94 -0.07 12.53 -2.38
N LEU A 95 -0.85 12.65 -1.32
CA LEU A 95 -2.29 12.41 -1.30
C LEU A 95 -3.03 13.74 -1.09
N ALA A 96 -3.86 14.12 -2.06
CA ALA A 96 -4.72 15.29 -1.95
C ALA A 96 -5.93 14.99 -1.06
N LEU A 97 -6.12 15.78 -0.01
CA LEU A 97 -7.25 15.66 0.92
C LEU A 97 -8.11 16.92 0.89
N ASN A 98 -9.33 16.84 1.42
CA ASN A 98 -10.26 17.98 1.48
C ASN A 98 -10.50 18.40 2.94
N ALA A 99 -10.65 19.70 3.16
CA ALA A 99 -10.91 20.28 4.48
C ALA A 99 -12.28 19.88 5.05
N GLY A 100 -12.43 20.00 6.37
CA GLY A 100 -13.67 19.71 7.09
C GLY A 100 -14.00 18.22 7.25
N LYS A 101 -13.01 17.34 7.12
CA LYS A 101 -13.18 15.88 7.21
C LYS A 101 -12.04 15.24 8.00
N LYS A 102 -12.35 14.15 8.69
CA LYS A 102 -11.37 13.23 9.29
C LYS A 102 -11.13 12.06 8.35
N TYR A 103 -9.87 11.79 8.04
CA TYR A 103 -9.46 10.70 7.15
C TYR A 103 -8.70 9.61 7.90
N ALA A 104 -8.88 8.37 7.45
CA ALA A 104 -8.00 7.25 7.71
C ALA A 104 -7.18 7.05 6.44
N ILE A 105 -5.86 7.10 6.57
CA ILE A 105 -4.94 6.84 5.47
C ILE A 105 -4.46 5.42 5.60
N VAL A 106 -4.84 4.59 4.64
CA VAL A 106 -4.64 3.15 4.71
C VAL A 106 -3.74 2.70 3.59
N LEU A 107 -2.73 1.89 3.94
CA LEU A 107 -1.99 1.10 2.98
C LEU A 107 -2.78 -0.17 2.69
N LYS A 108 -3.18 -0.37 1.45
CA LYS A 108 -3.89 -1.56 1.01
C LYS A 108 -2.99 -2.40 0.12
N GLY A 109 -2.76 -3.64 0.53
CA GLY A 109 -2.16 -4.69 -0.29
C GLY A 109 -3.22 -5.55 -0.94
N ARG A 110 -2.95 -6.06 -2.13
CA ARG A 110 -3.81 -6.99 -2.86
C ARG A 110 -2.99 -8.14 -3.41
N TYR A 111 -3.51 -9.34 -3.22
CA TYR A 111 -3.00 -10.55 -3.80
C TYR A 111 -4.15 -11.54 -3.95
N LEU A 112 -4.34 -12.03 -5.16
CA LEU A 112 -5.27 -13.11 -5.47
C LEU A 112 -4.63 -14.00 -6.52
N LEU A 113 -4.78 -15.31 -6.35
CA LEU A 113 -4.19 -16.27 -7.26
C LEU A 113 -4.78 -16.11 -8.67
N GLY A 114 -3.91 -15.93 -9.67
CA GLY A 114 -4.29 -15.76 -11.08
C GLY A 114 -4.83 -14.37 -11.43
N GLU A 115 -4.75 -13.41 -10.50
CA GLU A 115 -5.14 -12.02 -10.76
C GLU A 115 -3.94 -11.19 -11.24
N ASP A 116 -4.08 -10.59 -12.41
CA ASP A 116 -3.12 -9.63 -12.94
C ASP A 116 -3.26 -8.31 -12.19
N THR A 117 -2.25 -7.95 -11.42
CA THR A 117 -2.09 -6.56 -10.96
C THR A 117 -1.32 -5.75 -12.00
N TYR A 118 -1.38 -4.43 -11.93
CA TYR A 118 -0.61 -3.52 -12.78
C TYR A 118 0.89 -3.82 -12.75
N GLN A 119 1.40 -4.34 -11.62
CA GLN A 119 2.79 -4.77 -11.48
C GLN A 119 3.16 -5.97 -12.37
N VAL A 120 2.18 -6.81 -12.70
CA VAL A 120 2.35 -8.01 -13.50
C VAL A 120 1.94 -7.76 -14.95
N ASN A 121 0.98 -6.87 -15.19
CA ASN A 121 0.46 -6.56 -16.51
C ASN A 121 0.00 -5.09 -16.55
N THR A 122 0.65 -4.26 -17.36
CA THR A 122 0.31 -2.83 -17.47
C THR A 122 -1.10 -2.56 -18.01
N ALA A 123 -1.76 -3.54 -18.61
CA ALA A 123 -3.16 -3.44 -19.02
C ALA A 123 -4.16 -3.60 -17.84
N SER A 124 -3.70 -4.05 -16.67
CA SER A 124 -4.56 -4.20 -15.48
C SER A 124 -4.77 -2.86 -14.77
N HIS A 125 -6.01 -2.60 -14.36
CA HIS A 125 -6.38 -1.47 -13.51
C HIS A 125 -6.26 -1.78 -12.01
N ILE A 126 -5.79 -2.98 -11.67
CA ILE A 126 -5.71 -3.45 -10.28
C ILE A 126 -4.33 -3.12 -9.74
N HIS A 127 -4.24 -2.22 -8.77
CA HIS A 127 -2.99 -1.97 -8.06
C HIS A 127 -2.74 -3.09 -7.03
N ALA A 128 -1.51 -3.63 -7.00
CA ALA A 128 -1.16 -4.63 -5.99
C ALA A 128 -0.90 -3.98 -4.62
N ALA A 129 -0.56 -2.69 -4.61
CA ALA A 129 -0.46 -1.88 -3.41
C ALA A 129 -0.89 -0.44 -3.73
N GLU A 130 -1.68 0.16 -2.85
CA GLU A 130 -2.15 1.54 -2.99
C GLU A 130 -2.38 2.20 -1.63
N PHE A 131 -2.36 3.53 -1.60
CA PHE A 131 -2.87 4.29 -0.46
C PHE A 131 -4.32 4.70 -0.71
N VAL A 132 -5.18 4.45 0.27
CA VAL A 132 -6.59 4.82 0.22
C VAL A 132 -6.88 5.77 1.38
N ALA A 133 -7.43 6.94 1.05
CA ALA A 133 -7.98 7.86 2.05
C ALA A 133 -9.47 7.56 2.23
N ARG A 134 -9.85 7.13 3.43
CA ARG A 134 -11.26 6.86 3.80
C ARG A 134 -11.75 7.82 4.85
N THR A 135 -13.05 8.05 4.92
CA THR A 135 -13.63 8.81 6.03
C THR A 135 -13.45 8.02 7.33
N TYR A 136 -12.83 8.63 8.33
CA TYR A 136 -12.61 8.03 9.62
C TYR A 136 -13.76 8.37 10.57
N THR A 137 -14.27 7.34 11.23
CA THR A 137 -15.36 7.40 12.22
C THR A 137 -14.99 6.51 13.40
N ASP A 138 -15.66 6.63 14.53
CA ASP A 138 -15.36 5.81 15.72
C ASP A 138 -15.61 4.30 15.49
N SER A 139 -16.44 3.96 14.49
CA SER A 139 -16.69 2.60 14.04
C SER A 139 -15.79 2.18 12.87
N TYR A 140 -14.73 2.91 12.57
CA TYR A 140 -13.84 2.57 11.48
C TYR A 140 -13.14 1.23 11.77
N GLN A 141 -13.16 0.34 10.80
CA GLN A 141 -12.48 -0.95 10.85
C GLN A 141 -11.64 -1.10 9.60
N LEU A 142 -10.43 -1.65 9.76
CA LEU A 142 -9.59 -2.00 8.63
C LEU A 142 -10.19 -3.20 7.90
N GLY A 143 -10.14 -3.14 6.56
CA GLY A 143 -10.49 -4.27 5.71
C GLY A 143 -9.39 -5.32 5.66
N ASP A 144 -9.66 -6.39 4.92
CA ASP A 144 -8.64 -7.37 4.58
C ASP A 144 -7.54 -6.74 3.72
N GLY A 145 -6.28 -7.11 3.98
CA GLY A 145 -5.16 -6.52 3.25
C GLY A 145 -4.86 -5.06 3.62
N GLU A 146 -5.32 -4.55 4.76
CA GLU A 146 -5.20 -3.13 5.10
C GLU A 146 -4.39 -2.87 6.37
N LEU A 147 -3.56 -1.83 6.32
CA LEU A 147 -2.86 -1.27 7.47
C LEU A 147 -3.13 0.23 7.60
N LEU A 148 -3.44 0.69 8.81
CA LEU A 148 -3.58 2.11 9.09
C LEU A 148 -2.21 2.79 9.16
N VAL A 149 -1.96 3.74 8.26
CA VAL A 149 -0.74 4.58 8.26
C VAL A 149 -0.89 5.72 9.27
N CYS A 150 -2.00 6.45 9.20
CA CYS A 150 -2.35 7.52 10.12
C CYS A 150 -3.82 7.90 9.99
N THR A 151 -4.30 8.65 10.98
CA THR A 151 -5.53 9.44 10.83
C THR A 151 -5.15 10.91 10.62
N VAL A 152 -5.97 11.62 9.86
CA VAL A 152 -5.76 13.06 9.60
C VAL A 152 -7.07 13.80 9.87
N ASN A 153 -7.08 14.65 10.90
CA ASN A 153 -8.24 15.47 11.23
C ASN A 153 -8.06 16.87 10.65
N ILE A 154 -8.78 17.19 9.57
CA ILE A 154 -8.66 18.48 8.89
C ILE A 154 -9.88 19.35 9.24
N PRO A 155 -9.72 20.42 10.04
CA PRO A 155 -10.80 21.35 10.35
C PRO A 155 -11.36 22.02 9.09
N ALA A 156 -12.61 22.50 9.17
CA ALA A 156 -13.18 23.31 8.11
C ALA A 156 -12.45 24.66 7.99
N GLY A 157 -12.33 25.19 6.76
CA GLY A 157 -11.70 26.49 6.50
C GLY A 157 -10.17 26.50 6.46
N VAL A 158 -9.53 25.36 6.69
CA VAL A 158 -8.07 25.20 6.57
C VAL A 158 -7.67 24.99 5.09
N SER A 159 -6.57 25.63 4.68
CA SER A 159 -5.99 25.49 3.34
C SER A 159 -4.69 24.67 3.31
N THR A 160 -4.16 24.31 4.48
CA THR A 160 -2.88 23.62 4.61
C THR A 160 -2.93 22.57 5.73
N ILE A 161 -2.54 21.33 5.42
CA ILE A 161 -2.37 20.28 6.43
C ILE A 161 -1.14 20.59 7.28
N THR A 162 -1.29 20.53 8.60
CA THR A 162 -0.18 20.71 9.56
C THR A 162 0.17 19.40 10.25
N GLN A 163 1.34 19.33 10.89
CA GLN A 163 1.79 18.12 11.59
C GLN A 163 0.84 17.73 12.73
N GLU A 164 0.24 18.71 13.41
CA GLU A 164 -0.70 18.50 14.52
C GLU A 164 -2.02 17.86 14.08
N MET A 165 -2.35 17.93 12.79
CA MET A 165 -3.55 17.30 12.23
C MET A 165 -3.34 15.81 11.94
N ILE A 166 -2.10 15.33 11.97
CA ILE A 166 -1.71 13.96 11.62
C ILE A 166 -1.46 13.17 12.91
N ASP A 167 -2.20 12.08 13.08
CA ASP A 167 -2.07 11.19 14.22
C ASP A 167 -1.66 9.78 13.77
N THR A 168 -0.53 9.31 14.29
CA THR A 168 0.05 7.99 14.02
C THR A 168 -0.03 7.05 15.23
N SER A 169 -0.77 7.41 16.28
CA SER A 169 -0.88 6.62 17.53
C SER A 169 -1.43 5.21 17.30
N GLU A 170 -2.37 5.06 16.37
CA GLU A 170 -2.97 3.78 15.99
C GLU A 170 -2.14 2.98 14.96
N ARG A 171 -1.01 3.53 14.51
CA ARG A 171 -0.12 2.87 13.55
C ARG A 171 0.67 1.74 14.21
N ILE A 172 0.56 0.54 13.64
CA ILE A 172 1.28 -0.64 14.12
C ILE A 172 2.72 -0.66 13.58
N ASN A 173 3.66 -0.15 14.36
CA ASN A 173 5.10 -0.23 14.04
C ASN A 173 5.71 -1.51 14.61
N ARG A 174 6.58 -2.16 13.82
CA ARG A 174 7.33 -3.36 14.19
C ARG A 174 8.82 -3.03 14.15
N THR A 175 9.52 -3.34 15.24
CA THR A 175 10.98 -3.11 15.42
C THR A 175 11.74 -4.41 15.33
#